data_AF-A0A4D4L965-F1
#
_entry.id   AF-A0A4D4L965-F1
#
_cell.length_a   1.000
_cell.length_b   1.000
_cell.length_c   1.000
_cell.angle_alpha   90.00
_cell.angle_beta   90.00
_cell.angle_gamma   90.00
#
_symmetry.space_group_name_H-M   'P 1'
#
loop_
_entity.id
_entity.type
_entity.pdbx_description
1 polymer ?
#
loop_
_entity_poly.entity_id
_entity_poly.type
_entity_poly.pdbx_seq_one_letter_code
_entity_poly.pdbx_strand_id
1 'polypeptide(L)'
;MAFAREAARLGIDASVSVRQLRRWENESPPPLPHPSQQAVLEATFGLPLAEMGFDVPSHRYSTVERTGDDGRVGVGVGGVAAFRARLADLYTVDHQSGGIPAKARAEQLEREITHVLNNSVYMSRVGRDLHTMLCELACHRAWFGYDGGPPEQARAACMEAMTAAQLIDEPLLQVRALNTLSLLSADTGRMWEATSAVENAYSLARRAGAGATVHLVISLREASAATHAGDSASAGRALSRAVSYQGRTDTDTDARAAERTAGRYCRTGRVPVVGVPQGGRGPPVGGRGAA
;
A
#
# COMPACT_ATOMS: atom_id res chain seq x y z
N MET A 1 -0.67 -21.12 27.60
CA MET A 1 -0.48 -20.84 29.04
C MET A 1 -1.41 -19.73 29.55
N ALA A 2 -1.53 -18.58 28.87
CA ALA A 2 -2.43 -17.49 29.31
C ALA A 2 -3.91 -17.88 29.34
N PHE A 3 -4.45 -18.41 28.24
CA PHE A 3 -5.87 -18.80 28.15
C PHE A 3 -6.30 -19.80 29.23
N ALA A 4 -5.54 -20.89 29.41
CA ALA A 4 -5.89 -21.92 30.40
C ALA A 4 -5.84 -21.39 31.85
N ARG A 5 -4.91 -20.48 32.14
CA ARG A 5 -4.82 -19.81 33.45
C ARG A 5 -6.05 -18.92 33.68
N GLU A 6 -6.47 -18.19 32.65
CA GLU A 6 -7.61 -17.30 32.73
C GLU A 6 -8.94 -18.06 32.82
N ALA A 7 -9.08 -19.16 32.08
CA ALA A 7 -10.22 -20.08 32.20
C ALA A 7 -10.35 -20.61 33.64
N ALA A 8 -9.23 -21.05 34.24
CA ALA A 8 -9.18 -21.49 35.63
C ALA A 8 -9.52 -20.36 36.62
N ARG A 9 -9.01 -19.14 36.39
CA ARG A 9 -9.31 -17.95 37.23
C ARG A 9 -10.80 -17.61 37.22
N LEU A 10 -11.47 -17.79 36.08
CA LEU A 10 -12.90 -17.51 35.90
C LEU A 10 -13.80 -18.69 36.29
N GLY A 11 -13.23 -19.86 36.59
CA GLY A 11 -14.02 -21.09 36.83
C GLY A 11 -14.78 -21.59 35.60
N ILE A 12 -14.31 -21.25 34.39
CA ILE A 12 -14.94 -21.62 33.13
C ILE A 12 -14.23 -22.85 32.55
N ASP A 13 -14.98 -23.92 32.31
CA ASP A 13 -14.46 -25.08 31.57
C ASP A 13 -14.42 -24.76 30.06
N ALA A 14 -13.29 -24.20 29.63
CA ALA A 14 -13.02 -23.88 28.24
C ALA A 14 -11.56 -24.18 27.88
N SER A 15 -11.36 -24.66 26.65
CA SER A 15 -10.04 -24.83 26.05
C SER A 15 -10.04 -24.34 24.61
N VAL A 16 -8.85 -24.00 24.10
CA VAL A 16 -8.64 -23.61 22.70
C VAL A 16 -7.50 -24.45 22.14
N SER A 17 -7.76 -25.14 21.03
CA SER A 17 -6.74 -25.91 20.32
C SER A 17 -5.92 -25.05 19.36
N VAL A 18 -4.70 -25.47 19.02
CA VAL A 18 -3.85 -24.79 18.03
C VAL A 18 -4.54 -24.71 16.66
N ARG A 19 -5.27 -25.76 16.26
CA ARG A 19 -6.05 -25.77 15.01
C ARG A 19 -7.13 -24.69 15.03
N GLN A 20 -7.83 -24.56 16.15
CA GLN A 20 -8.89 -23.56 16.32
C GLN A 20 -8.31 -22.13 16.30
N LEU A 21 -7.17 -21.91 16.97
CA LEU A 21 -6.47 -20.62 16.92
C LEU A 21 -6.02 -20.27 15.50
N ARG A 22 -5.35 -21.20 14.79
CA ARG A 22 -4.97 -21.01 13.38
C ARG A 22 -6.16 -20.73 12.49
N ARG A 23 -7.31 -21.34 12.77
CA ARG A 23 -8.54 -21.08 12.03
C ARG A 23 -9.02 -19.64 12.22
N TRP A 24 -9.01 -19.14 13.45
CA TRP A 24 -9.34 -17.74 13.75
C TRP A 24 -8.35 -16.74 13.17
N GLU A 25 -7.07 -17.12 13.04
CA GLU A 25 -6.04 -16.25 12.47
C GLU A 25 -6.12 -16.13 10.94
N ASN A 26 -6.63 -17.16 10.25
CA ASN A 26 -6.57 -17.25 8.79
C ASN A 26 -7.93 -17.01 8.09
N GLU A 27 -9.07 -17.26 8.74
CA GLU A 27 -10.40 -17.05 8.14
C GLU A 27 -10.88 -15.59 8.32
N SER A 28 -11.61 -15.06 7.32
CA SER A 28 -12.18 -13.71 7.36
C SER A 28 -13.63 -13.68 6.84
N PRO A 29 -14.63 -13.42 7.70
CA PRO A 29 -14.51 -13.29 9.16
C PRO A 29 -14.16 -14.63 9.83
N PRO A 30 -13.44 -14.62 10.97
CA PRO A 30 -13.15 -15.84 11.70
C PRO A 30 -14.44 -16.42 12.31
N PRO A 31 -14.55 -17.76 12.42
CA PRO A 31 -15.73 -18.40 13.00
C PRO A 31 -15.86 -18.02 14.48
N LEU A 32 -17.07 -17.65 14.87
CA LEU A 32 -17.36 -17.15 16.21
C LEU A 32 -17.06 -18.23 17.29
N PRO A 33 -16.26 -17.93 18.33
CA PRO A 33 -15.97 -18.84 19.44
C PRO A 33 -17.23 -19.25 20.21
N HIS A 34 -17.19 -20.36 20.94
CA HIS A 34 -18.26 -20.74 21.86
C HIS A 34 -18.34 -19.73 23.03
N PRO A 35 -19.53 -19.37 23.56
CA PRO A 35 -19.67 -18.35 24.61
C PRO A 35 -18.70 -18.47 25.80
N SER A 36 -18.42 -19.68 26.26
CA SER A 36 -17.42 -19.93 27.32
C SER A 36 -16.00 -19.51 26.91
N GLN A 37 -15.61 -19.77 25.66
CA GLN A 37 -14.33 -19.30 25.11
C GLN A 37 -14.33 -17.78 24.92
N GLN A 38 -15.47 -17.17 24.57
CA GLN A 38 -15.60 -15.72 24.40
C GLN A 38 -15.25 -15.00 25.71
N ALA A 39 -15.89 -15.37 26.81
CA ALA A 39 -15.64 -14.76 28.13
C ALA A 39 -14.17 -14.89 28.55
N VAL A 40 -13.55 -16.06 28.33
CA VAL A 40 -12.13 -16.26 28.64
C VAL A 40 -11.23 -15.43 27.73
N LEU A 41 -11.53 -15.32 26.43
CA LEU A 41 -10.78 -14.45 25.51
C LEU A 41 -10.87 -12.99 25.92
N GLU A 42 -12.08 -12.50 26.19
CA GLU A 42 -12.32 -11.11 26.59
C GLU A 42 -11.58 -10.75 27.87
N ALA A 43 -11.61 -11.65 28.87
CA ALA A 43 -10.84 -11.46 30.09
C ALA A 43 -9.33 -11.57 29.88
N THR A 44 -8.88 -12.50 29.03
CA THR A 44 -7.44 -12.70 28.73
C THR A 44 -6.85 -11.45 28.06
N PHE A 45 -7.59 -10.84 27.14
CA PHE A 45 -7.12 -9.71 26.34
C PHE A 45 -7.55 -8.35 26.89
N GLY A 46 -8.52 -8.31 27.82
CA GLY A 46 -9.11 -7.08 28.34
C GLY A 46 -9.93 -6.32 27.29
N LEU A 47 -10.33 -6.98 26.20
CA LEU A 47 -10.99 -6.37 25.04
C LEU A 47 -12.28 -7.11 24.71
N PRO A 48 -13.35 -6.42 24.26
CA PRO A 48 -14.52 -7.07 23.69
C PRO A 48 -14.14 -7.98 22.52
N LEU A 49 -14.86 -9.08 22.33
CA LEU A 49 -14.55 -10.05 21.27
C LEU A 49 -14.68 -9.44 19.86
N ALA A 50 -15.58 -8.47 19.69
CA ALA A 50 -15.70 -7.69 18.47
C ALA A 50 -14.42 -6.88 18.17
N GLU A 51 -13.71 -6.42 19.20
CA GLU A 51 -12.43 -5.73 19.08
C GLU A 51 -11.25 -6.69 18.83
N MET A 52 -11.40 -7.98 19.08
CA MET A 52 -10.46 -8.99 18.55
C MET A 52 -10.76 -9.34 17.08
N GLY A 53 -11.82 -8.73 16.54
CA GLY A 53 -12.24 -8.78 15.16
C GLY A 53 -13.15 -9.96 14.80
N PHE A 54 -13.73 -10.61 15.80
CA PHE A 54 -14.81 -11.55 15.53
C PHE A 54 -16.06 -10.79 15.13
N ASP A 55 -16.86 -11.36 14.22
CA ASP A 55 -18.17 -10.81 13.89
C ASP A 55 -19.17 -11.27 14.96
N VAL A 56 -19.40 -10.41 15.95
CA VAL A 56 -20.22 -10.71 17.13
C VAL A 56 -21.64 -10.14 16.92
N PRO A 57 -22.68 -10.99 16.92
CA PRO A 57 -24.06 -10.52 16.85
C PRO A 57 -24.42 -9.60 18.02
N SER A 58 -25.32 -8.65 17.80
CA SER A 58 -25.60 -7.59 18.78
C SER A 58 -26.09 -8.05 20.15
N HIS A 59 -26.84 -9.15 20.18
CA HIS A 59 -27.30 -9.79 21.42
C HIS A 59 -26.19 -10.52 22.21
N ARG A 60 -24.97 -10.61 21.65
CA ARG A 60 -23.79 -11.22 22.28
C ARG A 60 -22.71 -10.19 22.60
N TYR A 61 -22.96 -8.89 22.42
CA TYR A 61 -22.02 -7.89 22.92
C TYR A 61 -21.94 -8.02 24.44
N SER A 62 -20.75 -8.33 24.95
CA SER A 62 -20.47 -8.12 26.35
C SER A 62 -20.59 -6.63 26.63
N THR A 63 -21.46 -6.22 27.53
CA THR A 63 -21.44 -4.87 28.12
C THR A 63 -20.22 -4.77 29.04
N VAL A 64 -19.02 -4.92 28.49
CA VAL A 64 -17.80 -4.49 29.20
C VAL A 64 -17.89 -2.98 29.18
N GLU A 65 -18.55 -2.47 30.21
CA GLU A 65 -18.47 -1.08 30.61
C GLU A 65 -16.99 -0.68 30.57
N ARG A 66 -16.70 0.44 29.90
CA ARG A 66 -15.37 1.04 29.81
C ARG A 66 -14.91 1.42 31.21
N THR A 67 -14.47 0.46 32.00
CA THR A 67 -14.06 0.67 33.38
C THR A 67 -12.68 0.04 33.52
N GLY A 68 -11.66 0.89 33.33
CA GLY A 68 -10.26 0.49 33.42
C GLY A 68 -9.33 1.55 32.85
N ASP A 69 -8.98 2.51 33.71
CA ASP A 69 -8.00 3.60 33.57
C ASP A 69 -6.54 3.11 33.40
N ASP A 70 -6.35 1.96 32.74
CA ASP A 70 -5.04 1.33 32.52
C ASP A 70 -4.70 1.28 31.02
N GLY A 71 -4.79 2.45 30.35
CA GLY A 71 -4.02 2.86 29.16
C GLY A 71 -3.99 1.98 27.88
N ARG A 72 -4.57 0.79 27.84
CA ARG A 72 -4.49 -0.14 26.70
C ARG A 72 -5.80 -0.18 25.94
N VAL A 73 -5.97 0.78 25.04
CA VAL A 73 -7.07 0.78 24.06
C VAL A 73 -6.81 -0.35 23.07
N GLY A 74 -7.69 -1.34 23.00
CA GLY A 74 -7.63 -2.38 21.98
C GLY A 74 -7.97 -1.84 20.62
N VAL A 75 -7.35 -2.42 19.59
CA VAL A 75 -7.68 -2.08 18.21
C VAL A 75 -8.23 -3.31 17.52
N GLY A 76 -9.52 -3.22 17.18
CA GLY A 76 -10.22 -4.25 16.43
C GLY A 76 -10.48 -3.94 14.97
N VAL A 77 -11.31 -4.79 14.37
CA VAL A 77 -11.64 -4.73 12.93
C VAL A 77 -12.26 -3.38 12.55
N GLY A 78 -13.05 -2.76 13.43
CA GLY A 78 -13.56 -1.41 13.21
C GLY A 78 -12.46 -0.35 13.12
N GLY A 79 -11.43 -0.44 13.97
CA GLY A 79 -10.25 0.45 13.92
C GLY A 79 -9.41 0.22 12.65
N VAL A 80 -9.18 -1.05 12.28
CA VAL A 80 -8.49 -1.40 11.03
C VAL A 80 -9.25 -0.89 9.82
N ALA A 81 -10.57 -1.07 9.77
CA ALA A 81 -11.41 -0.58 8.67
C ALA A 81 -11.37 0.94 8.56
N ALA A 82 -11.39 1.66 9.69
CA ALA A 82 -11.26 3.12 9.71
C ALA A 82 -9.89 3.59 9.19
N PHE A 83 -8.80 2.92 9.57
CA PHE A 83 -7.47 3.21 9.02
C PHE A 83 -7.39 2.91 7.53
N ARG A 84 -7.90 1.75 7.08
CA ARG A 84 -7.94 1.40 5.65
C ARG A 84 -8.74 2.43 4.83
N ALA A 85 -9.87 2.91 5.35
CA ALA A 85 -10.68 3.94 4.69
C ALA A 85 -9.91 5.26 4.55
N ARG A 86 -9.24 5.71 5.61
CA ARG A 86 -8.41 6.93 5.59
C ARG A 86 -7.20 6.81 4.67
N LEU A 87 -6.59 5.62 4.62
CA LEU A 87 -5.50 5.33 3.70
C LEU A 87 -5.96 5.41 2.24
N ALA A 88 -7.12 4.82 1.93
CA ALA A 88 -7.71 4.88 0.60
C ALA A 88 -8.07 6.32 0.18
N ASP A 89 -8.45 7.17 1.13
CA ASP A 89 -8.80 8.57 0.89
C ASP A 89 -7.60 9.49 0.62
N LEU A 90 -6.37 9.07 0.94
CA LEU A 90 -5.16 9.86 0.66
C LEU A 90 -5.02 10.25 -0.81
N TYR A 91 -5.51 9.41 -1.73
CA TYR A 91 -5.53 9.72 -3.15
C TYR A 91 -6.49 10.87 -3.48
N THR A 92 -7.69 10.86 -2.89
CA THR A 92 -8.66 11.94 -3.05
C THR A 92 -8.06 13.26 -2.55
N VAL A 93 -7.39 13.21 -1.39
CA VAL A 93 -6.70 14.37 -0.81
C VAL A 93 -5.60 14.89 -1.74
N ASP A 94 -4.75 14.02 -2.28
CA ASP A 94 -3.70 14.42 -3.22
C ASP A 94 -4.28 15.06 -4.49
N HIS A 95 -5.33 14.47 -5.05
CA HIS A 95 -5.97 14.98 -6.27
C HIS A 95 -6.65 16.34 -6.06
N GLN A 96 -7.32 16.55 -4.94
CA GLN A 96 -8.10 17.76 -4.67
C GLN A 96 -7.28 18.88 -4.03
N SER A 97 -6.30 18.53 -3.19
CA SER A 97 -5.58 19.46 -2.31
C SER A 97 -4.05 19.47 -2.56
N GLY A 98 -3.54 18.55 -3.38
CA GLY A 98 -2.12 18.43 -3.71
C GLY A 98 -1.32 17.52 -2.77
N GLY A 99 -0.08 17.23 -3.15
CA GLY A 99 0.79 16.27 -2.47
C GLY A 99 1.27 16.69 -1.08
N ILE A 100 1.34 17.99 -0.78
CA ILE A 100 1.78 18.48 0.54
C ILE A 100 0.73 18.12 1.63
N PRO A 101 -0.56 18.49 1.50
CA PRO A 101 -1.61 18.02 2.42
C PRO A 101 -1.73 16.50 2.50
N ALA A 102 -1.61 15.80 1.36
CA ALA A 102 -1.67 14.34 1.33
C ALA A 102 -0.51 13.68 2.11
N LYS A 103 0.71 14.21 1.97
CA LYS A 103 1.88 13.78 2.73
C LYS A 103 1.70 14.00 4.23
N ALA A 104 1.27 15.20 4.65
CA ALA A 104 1.03 15.49 6.06
C ALA A 104 -0.03 14.53 6.67
N ARG A 105 -1.08 14.21 5.91
CA ARG A 105 -2.11 13.25 6.32
C ARG A 105 -1.58 11.82 6.41
N ALA A 106 -0.73 11.40 5.48
CA ALA A 106 -0.06 10.11 5.50
C ALA A 106 0.83 9.96 6.74
N GLU A 107 1.67 10.96 7.03
CA GLU A 107 2.55 10.96 8.21
C GLU A 107 1.76 10.94 9.53
N GLN A 108 0.61 11.63 9.58
CA GLN A 108 -0.27 11.55 10.74
C GLN A 108 -0.84 10.14 10.94
N LEU A 109 -1.35 9.53 9.86
CA LEU A 109 -1.89 8.17 9.89
C LEU A 109 -0.81 7.14 10.29
N GLU A 110 0.43 7.33 9.80
CA GLU A 110 1.58 6.50 10.16
C GLU A 110 1.91 6.56 11.65
N ARG A 111 1.93 7.77 12.24
CA ARG A 111 2.14 7.95 13.69
C ARG A 111 1.05 7.27 14.51
N GLU A 112 -0.20 7.40 14.10
CA GLU A 112 -1.33 6.76 14.78
C GLU A 112 -1.26 5.23 14.73
N ILE A 113 -0.99 4.65 13.55
CA ILE A 113 -0.86 3.18 13.40
C ILE A 113 0.35 2.66 14.18
N THR A 114 1.48 3.36 14.14
CA THR A 114 2.68 3.00 14.89
C THR A 114 2.42 3.06 16.40
N HIS A 115 1.68 4.06 16.87
CA HIS A 115 1.28 4.16 18.26
C HIS A 115 0.43 2.95 18.69
N VAL A 116 -0.54 2.54 17.87
CA VAL A 116 -1.35 1.33 18.11
C VAL A 116 -0.48 0.08 18.16
N LEU A 117 0.41 -0.11 17.19
CA LEU A 117 1.28 -1.29 17.14
C LEU A 117 2.16 -1.42 18.39
N ASN A 118 2.60 -0.29 18.96
CA ASN A 118 3.49 -0.26 20.11
C ASN A 118 2.77 -0.32 21.47
N ASN A 119 1.52 0.16 21.56
CA ASN A 119 0.86 0.39 22.84
C ASN A 119 -0.45 -0.39 23.05
N SER A 120 -0.96 -1.08 22.03
CA SER A 120 -2.22 -1.83 22.08
C SER A 120 -2.01 -3.35 22.07
N VAL A 121 -3.00 -4.08 22.58
CA VAL A 121 -3.11 -5.54 22.42
C VAL A 121 -3.98 -5.83 21.20
N TYR A 122 -3.52 -6.72 20.32
CA TYR A 122 -4.22 -7.08 19.09
C TYR A 122 -3.93 -8.51 18.65
N MET A 123 -4.81 -9.06 17.82
CA MET A 123 -4.59 -10.38 17.19
C MET A 123 -3.52 -10.28 16.10
N SER A 124 -2.78 -11.36 15.85
CA SER A 124 -1.69 -11.37 14.86
C SER A 124 -2.11 -10.92 13.46
N ARG A 125 -3.34 -11.22 13.03
CA ARG A 125 -3.88 -10.73 11.76
C ARG A 125 -4.08 -9.22 11.72
N VAL A 126 -4.53 -8.61 12.82
CA VAL A 126 -4.67 -7.16 12.95
C VAL A 126 -3.29 -6.52 12.91
N GLY A 127 -2.31 -7.10 13.62
CA GLY A 127 -0.92 -6.67 13.53
C GLY A 127 -0.38 -6.70 12.10
N ARG A 128 -0.63 -7.79 11.35
CA ARG A 128 -0.24 -7.91 9.93
C ARG A 128 -0.90 -6.84 9.06
N ASP A 129 -2.19 -6.59 9.24
CA ASP A 129 -2.92 -5.54 8.52
C ASP A 129 -2.35 -4.15 8.81
N LEU A 130 -2.04 -3.85 10.07
CA LEU A 130 -1.43 -2.58 10.47
C LEU A 130 -0.03 -2.42 9.86
N HIS A 131 0.81 -3.46 9.89
CA HIS A 131 2.13 -3.44 9.25
C HIS A 131 2.04 -3.28 7.72
N THR A 132 1.05 -3.91 7.09
CA THR A 132 0.78 -3.73 5.64
C THR A 132 0.44 -2.28 5.34
N MET A 133 -0.44 -1.66 6.14
CA MET A 133 -0.80 -0.24 5.98
C MET A 133 0.39 0.70 6.21
N LEU A 134 1.30 0.40 7.14
CA LEU A 134 2.55 1.17 7.30
C LEU A 134 3.44 1.08 6.04
N CYS A 135 3.55 -0.09 5.43
CA CYS A 135 4.28 -0.25 4.17
C CYS A 135 3.61 0.53 3.02
N GLU A 136 2.28 0.50 2.93
CA GLU A 136 1.52 1.30 1.97
C GLU A 136 1.72 2.81 2.18
N LEU A 137 1.78 3.26 3.44
CA LEU A 137 2.06 4.65 3.80
C LEU A 137 3.47 5.09 3.42
N ALA A 138 4.47 4.24 3.63
CA ALA A 138 5.83 4.50 3.15
C ALA A 138 5.86 4.64 1.61
N CYS A 139 5.12 3.80 0.88
CA CYS A 139 4.94 3.95 -0.56
C CYS A 139 4.25 5.27 -0.95
N HIS A 140 3.26 5.73 -0.17
CA HIS A 140 2.61 7.02 -0.37
C HIS A 140 3.56 8.20 -0.10
N ARG A 141 4.35 8.16 0.98
CA ARG A 141 5.36 9.17 1.29
C ARG A 141 6.38 9.31 0.16
N ALA A 142 6.82 8.19 -0.41
CA ALA A 142 7.69 8.19 -1.58
C ALA A 142 7.04 8.89 -2.78
N TRP A 143 5.78 8.55 -3.10
CA TRP A 143 5.03 9.15 -4.21
C TRP A 143 4.80 10.66 -4.03
N PHE A 144 4.26 11.09 -2.89
CA PHE A 144 4.02 12.50 -2.61
C PHE A 144 5.33 13.31 -2.51
N GLY A 145 6.41 12.66 -2.06
CA GLY A 145 7.75 13.23 -2.06
C GLY A 145 8.28 13.46 -3.47
N TYR A 146 8.00 12.55 -4.41
CA TYR A 146 8.34 12.72 -5.82
C TYR A 146 7.53 13.87 -6.47
N ASP A 147 6.23 13.95 -6.19
CA ASP A 147 5.33 14.93 -6.81
C ASP A 147 5.56 16.39 -6.36
N GLY A 148 6.24 16.62 -5.22
CA GLY A 148 6.42 17.99 -4.72
C GLY A 148 7.39 18.18 -3.56
N GLY A 149 8.25 17.20 -3.26
CA GLY A 149 9.21 17.25 -2.17
C GLY A 149 10.67 17.16 -2.63
N PRO A 150 11.63 17.29 -1.70
CA PRO A 150 13.04 17.10 -2.04
C PRO A 150 13.32 15.66 -2.50
N PRO A 151 14.05 15.47 -3.62
CA PRO A 151 14.23 14.15 -4.23
C PRO A 151 14.92 13.14 -3.30
N GLU A 152 15.84 13.59 -2.44
CA GLU A 152 16.52 12.71 -1.49
C GLU A 152 15.58 12.17 -0.40
N GLN A 153 14.57 12.94 0.02
CA GLN A 153 13.56 12.45 0.96
C GLN A 153 12.64 11.41 0.30
N ALA A 154 12.26 11.65 -0.97
CA ALA A 154 11.46 10.69 -1.74
C ALA A 154 12.23 9.37 -1.96
N ARG A 155 13.54 9.47 -2.25
CA ARG A 155 14.42 8.30 -2.39
C ARG A 155 14.54 7.52 -1.08
N ALA A 156 14.74 8.22 0.05
CA ALA A 156 14.78 7.59 1.36
C ALA A 156 13.47 6.85 1.68
N ALA A 157 12.32 7.46 1.40
CA ALA A 157 11.02 6.83 1.57
C ALA A 157 10.84 5.60 0.66
N CYS A 158 11.38 5.60 -0.56
CA CYS A 158 11.40 4.40 -1.41
C CYS A 158 12.19 3.25 -0.76
N MET A 159 13.37 3.53 -0.20
CA MET A 159 14.21 2.53 0.47
C MET A 159 13.54 1.98 1.74
N GLU A 160 12.92 2.85 2.53
CA GLU A 160 12.11 2.49 3.70
C GLU A 160 10.95 1.57 3.30
N ALA A 161 10.20 1.94 2.25
CA ALA A 161 9.08 1.14 1.75
C ALA A 161 9.51 -0.24 1.23
N MET A 162 10.62 -0.33 0.49
CA MET A 162 11.17 -1.62 0.02
C MET A 162 11.59 -2.51 1.18
N THR A 163 12.20 -1.93 2.22
CA THR A 163 12.61 -2.66 3.43
C THR A 163 11.39 -3.16 4.20
N ALA A 164 10.39 -2.29 4.40
CA ALA A 164 9.14 -2.66 5.06
C ALA A 164 8.41 -3.78 4.30
N ALA A 165 8.30 -3.67 2.98
CA ALA A 165 7.68 -4.69 2.12
C ALA A 165 8.39 -6.04 2.23
N GLN A 166 9.72 -6.04 2.27
CA GLN A 166 10.52 -7.24 2.45
C GLN A 166 10.29 -7.89 3.82
N LEU A 167 10.17 -7.09 4.88
CA LEU A 167 9.96 -7.58 6.25
C LEU A 167 8.58 -8.22 6.44
N ILE A 168 7.57 -7.75 5.71
CA ILE A 168 6.19 -8.28 5.78
C ILE A 168 5.87 -9.30 4.69
N ASP A 169 6.84 -9.63 3.82
CA ASP A 169 6.70 -10.55 2.69
C ASP A 169 5.63 -10.15 1.67
N GLU A 170 5.55 -8.86 1.36
CA GLU A 170 4.60 -8.28 0.38
C GLU A 170 5.33 -7.81 -0.90
N PRO A 171 5.63 -8.71 -1.85
CA PRO A 171 6.46 -8.40 -3.02
C PRO A 171 5.85 -7.35 -3.95
N LEU A 172 4.52 -7.25 -4.03
CA LEU A 172 3.85 -6.25 -4.86
C LEU A 172 3.98 -4.83 -4.28
N LEU A 173 4.12 -4.68 -2.96
CA LEU A 173 4.43 -3.39 -2.35
C LEU A 173 5.90 -3.00 -2.60
N GLN A 174 6.81 -3.97 -2.64
CA GLN A 174 8.20 -3.73 -3.06
C GLN A 174 8.27 -3.27 -4.52
N VAL A 175 7.51 -3.90 -5.43
CA VAL A 175 7.35 -3.46 -6.82
C VAL A 175 6.80 -2.03 -6.90
N ARG A 176 5.81 -1.68 -6.07
CA ARG A 176 5.27 -0.30 -6.01
C ARG A 176 6.35 0.71 -5.63
N ALA A 177 7.18 0.43 -4.63
CA ALA A 177 8.27 1.31 -4.23
C ALA A 177 9.34 1.45 -5.35
N LEU A 178 9.71 0.35 -6.02
CA LEU A 178 10.64 0.35 -7.14
C LEU A 178 10.13 1.18 -8.34
N ASN A 179 8.82 1.14 -8.61
CA ASN A 179 8.22 1.95 -9.67
C ASN A 179 8.32 3.46 -9.41
N THR A 180 8.21 3.89 -8.15
CA THR A 180 8.43 5.29 -7.77
C THR A 180 9.91 5.65 -7.81
N LEU A 181 10.79 4.77 -7.32
CA LEU A 181 12.24 4.95 -7.40
C LEU A 181 12.69 5.12 -8.86
N SER A 182 12.16 4.31 -9.78
CA SER A 182 12.50 4.40 -11.21
C SER A 182 12.20 5.79 -11.81
N LEU A 183 11.01 6.36 -11.54
CA LEU A 183 10.68 7.71 -12.00
C LEU A 183 11.62 8.75 -11.41
N LEU A 184 11.76 8.74 -10.08
CA LEU A 184 12.60 9.68 -9.36
C LEU A 184 14.05 9.64 -9.84
N SER A 185 14.60 8.44 -10.05
CA SER A 185 15.97 8.25 -10.49
C SER A 185 16.18 8.66 -11.94
N ALA A 186 15.19 8.44 -12.82
CA ALA A 186 15.25 8.93 -14.19
C ALA A 186 15.26 10.47 -14.23
N ASP A 187 14.34 11.11 -13.51
CA ASP A 187 14.19 12.57 -13.47
C ASP A 187 15.40 13.27 -12.80
N THR A 188 16.12 12.58 -11.92
CA THR A 188 17.33 13.08 -11.26
C THR A 188 18.63 12.65 -11.95
N GLY A 189 18.56 11.99 -13.10
CA GLY A 189 19.72 11.57 -13.90
C GLY A 189 20.50 10.36 -13.34
N ARG A 190 19.98 9.68 -12.32
CA ARG A 190 20.55 8.43 -11.76
C ARG A 190 20.14 7.22 -12.60
N MET A 191 20.56 7.19 -13.86
CA MET A 191 20.08 6.20 -14.84
C MET A 191 20.34 4.74 -14.49
N TRP A 192 21.46 4.44 -13.83
CA TRP A 192 21.75 3.08 -13.37
C TRP A 192 20.71 2.59 -12.35
N GLU A 193 20.27 3.47 -11.45
CA GLU A 193 19.28 3.18 -10.42
C GLU A 193 17.89 3.04 -11.04
N ALA A 194 17.56 3.92 -11.99
CA ALA A 194 16.29 3.87 -12.72
C ALA A 194 16.10 2.55 -13.48
N THR A 195 17.15 2.10 -14.18
CA THR A 195 17.15 0.86 -14.96
C THR A 195 17.12 -0.37 -14.05
N SER A 196 17.97 -0.38 -13.00
CA SER A 196 18.00 -1.47 -12.03
C SER A 196 16.66 -1.64 -11.31
N ALA A 197 15.97 -0.53 -10.99
CA ALA A 197 14.66 -0.57 -10.35
C ALA A 197 13.60 -1.23 -11.24
N VAL A 198 13.60 -0.94 -12.55
CA VAL A 198 12.72 -1.57 -13.54
C VAL A 198 12.99 -3.07 -13.65
N GLU A 199 14.25 -3.46 -13.79
CA GLU A 199 14.65 -4.87 -13.90
C GLU A 199 14.24 -5.67 -12.66
N ASN A 200 14.46 -5.11 -11.47
CA ASN A 200 14.08 -5.72 -10.22
C ASN A 200 12.56 -5.83 -10.08
N ALA A 201 11.82 -4.78 -10.45
CA ALA A 201 10.36 -4.77 -10.45
C ALA A 201 9.79 -5.87 -11.35
N TYR A 202 10.33 -6.07 -12.55
CA TYR A 202 9.94 -7.19 -13.42
C TYR A 202 10.25 -8.56 -12.79
N SER A 203 11.42 -8.70 -12.16
CA SER A 203 11.82 -9.94 -11.49
C SER A 203 10.85 -10.32 -10.37
N LEU A 204 10.53 -9.36 -9.50
CA LEU A 204 9.58 -9.55 -8.40
C LEU A 204 8.15 -9.79 -8.90
N ALA A 205 7.69 -9.01 -9.88
CA ALA A 205 6.35 -9.17 -10.45
C ALA A 205 6.16 -10.57 -11.05
N ARG A 206 7.16 -11.12 -11.76
CA ARG A 206 7.12 -12.50 -12.27
C ARG A 206 7.06 -13.53 -11.15
N ARG A 207 7.88 -13.38 -10.10
CA ARG A 207 7.91 -14.32 -8.96
C ARG A 207 6.61 -14.30 -8.17
N ALA A 208 6.00 -13.13 -8.03
CA ALA A 208 4.72 -12.94 -7.35
C ALA A 208 3.51 -13.33 -8.21
N GLY A 209 3.71 -13.70 -9.49
CA GLY A 209 2.61 -14.02 -10.40
C GLY A 209 1.71 -12.82 -10.72
N ALA A 210 2.26 -11.60 -10.73
CA ALA A 210 1.49 -10.36 -10.85
C ALA A 210 0.72 -10.27 -12.18
N GLY A 211 -0.48 -9.69 -12.12
CA GLY A 211 -1.35 -9.49 -13.27
C GLY A 211 -0.88 -8.44 -14.28
N ALA A 212 -1.73 -8.19 -15.27
CA ALA A 212 -1.47 -7.28 -16.38
C ALA A 212 -1.30 -5.82 -15.91
N THR A 213 -2.02 -5.39 -14.87
CA THR A 213 -1.94 -4.01 -14.38
C THR A 213 -0.56 -3.68 -13.81
N VAL A 214 0.05 -4.61 -13.08
CA VAL A 214 1.41 -4.41 -12.55
C VAL A 214 2.43 -4.33 -13.68
N HIS A 215 2.33 -5.23 -14.65
CA HIS A 215 3.23 -5.25 -15.81
C HIS A 215 3.07 -4.02 -16.73
N LEU A 216 1.86 -3.50 -16.87
CA LEU A 216 1.59 -2.21 -17.51
C LEU A 216 2.41 -1.10 -16.86
N VAL A 217 2.32 -0.97 -15.53
CA VAL A 217 3.03 0.08 -14.79
C VAL A 217 4.54 -0.04 -14.97
N ILE A 218 5.10 -1.24 -14.82
CA ILE A 218 6.54 -1.47 -14.99
C ILE A 218 6.99 -1.11 -16.42
N SER A 219 6.20 -1.48 -17.44
CA SER A 219 6.49 -1.15 -18.84
C SER A 219 6.50 0.36 -19.09
N LEU A 220 5.62 1.12 -18.43
CA LEU A 220 5.63 2.58 -18.50
C LEU A 220 6.86 3.19 -17.82
N ARG A 221 7.34 2.59 -16.72
CA ARG A 221 8.58 3.02 -16.05
C ARG A 221 9.80 2.76 -16.92
N GLU A 222 9.86 1.60 -17.56
CA GLU A 222 10.89 1.28 -18.54
C GLU A 222 10.91 2.25 -19.71
N ALA A 223 9.74 2.60 -20.26
CA ALA A 223 9.62 3.59 -21.31
C ALA A 223 10.14 4.97 -20.88
N SER A 224 9.82 5.39 -19.65
CA SER A 224 10.33 6.64 -19.08
C SER A 224 11.86 6.63 -18.93
N ALA A 225 12.44 5.56 -18.38
CA ALA A 225 13.88 5.42 -18.24
C ALA A 225 14.59 5.41 -19.60
N ALA A 226 14.07 4.67 -20.58
CA ALA A 226 14.63 4.64 -21.93
C ALA A 226 14.57 6.00 -22.64
N THR A 227 13.49 6.76 -22.42
CA THR A 227 13.34 8.14 -22.93
C THR A 227 14.41 9.06 -22.35
N HIS A 228 14.64 9.02 -21.04
CA HIS A 228 15.71 9.80 -20.40
C HIS A 228 17.12 9.39 -20.86
N ALA A 229 17.31 8.12 -21.24
CA ALA A 229 18.56 7.64 -21.83
C ALA A 229 18.74 8.01 -23.31
N GLY A 230 17.74 8.60 -23.96
CA GLY A 230 17.74 8.88 -25.41
C GLY A 230 17.54 7.63 -26.29
N ASP A 231 17.22 6.47 -25.71
CA ASP A 231 16.96 5.23 -26.45
C ASP A 231 15.50 5.15 -26.89
N SER A 232 15.19 5.82 -27.99
CA SER A 232 13.85 5.86 -28.57
C SER A 232 13.33 4.47 -29.01
N ALA A 233 14.24 3.57 -29.39
CA ALA A 233 13.85 2.22 -29.82
C ALA A 233 13.40 1.37 -28.62
N SER A 234 14.12 1.43 -27.50
CA SER A 234 13.71 0.76 -26.26
C SER A 234 12.44 1.37 -25.68
N ALA A 235 12.31 2.71 -25.72
CA ALA A 235 11.09 3.39 -25.29
C ALA A 235 9.87 2.92 -26.09
N GLY A 236 9.97 2.84 -27.42
CA GLY A 236 8.88 2.35 -28.28
C GLY A 236 8.48 0.89 -28.01
N ARG A 237 9.46 0.01 -27.78
CA ARG A 237 9.19 -1.39 -27.39
C ARG A 237 8.48 -1.50 -26.05
N ALA A 238 8.93 -0.73 -25.05
CA ALA A 238 8.33 -0.71 -23.72
C ALA A 238 6.88 -0.17 -23.76
N LEU A 239 6.63 0.90 -24.53
CA LEU A 239 5.28 1.43 -24.76
C LEU A 239 4.37 0.42 -25.47
N SER A 240 4.90 -0.32 -26.44
CA SER A 240 4.13 -1.37 -27.13
C SER A 240 3.70 -2.49 -26.17
N ARG A 241 4.57 -2.90 -25.24
CA ARG A 241 4.21 -3.83 -24.15
C ARG A 241 3.16 -3.23 -23.22
N ALA A 242 3.32 -1.97 -22.82
CA ALA A 242 2.35 -1.27 -21.98
C ALA A 242 0.94 -1.30 -22.61
N VAL A 243 0.81 -0.95 -23.89
CA VAL A 243 -0.48 -1.00 -24.61
C VAL A 243 -1.06 -2.42 -24.64
N SER A 244 -0.23 -3.45 -24.83
CA SER A 244 -0.69 -4.85 -24.79
C SER A 244 -1.23 -5.25 -23.42
N TYR A 245 -0.64 -4.77 -22.32
CA TYR A 245 -1.14 -5.01 -20.97
C TYR A 245 -2.40 -4.20 -20.66
N GLN A 246 -2.49 -2.97 -21.15
CA GLN A 246 -3.66 -2.11 -20.98
C GLN A 246 -4.95 -2.76 -21.51
N GLY A 247 -4.89 -3.47 -22.64
CA GLY A 247 -6.05 -4.21 -23.17
C GLY A 247 -6.50 -5.40 -22.31
N ARG A 248 -5.77 -5.74 -21.24
CA ARG A 248 -6.00 -6.91 -20.38
C ARG A 248 -6.28 -6.55 -18.92
N THR A 249 -6.25 -5.27 -18.53
CA THR A 249 -6.42 -4.84 -17.13
C THR A 249 -7.82 -5.10 -16.60
N ASP A 250 -8.85 -5.06 -17.44
CA ASP A 250 -10.25 -5.26 -17.01
C ASP A 250 -10.53 -6.68 -16.49
N THR A 251 -9.64 -7.63 -16.78
CA THR A 251 -9.71 -9.03 -16.32
C THR A 251 -8.86 -9.30 -15.08
N ASP A 252 -8.16 -8.28 -14.56
CA ASP A 252 -7.15 -8.44 -13.53
C ASP A 252 -7.73 -8.20 -12.12
N THR A 253 -7.68 -9.22 -11.25
CA THR A 253 -8.10 -9.10 -9.84
C THR A 253 -7.09 -8.33 -8.99
N ASP A 254 -5.83 -8.21 -9.44
CA ASP A 254 -4.76 -7.44 -8.78
C ASP A 254 -4.99 -5.92 -8.90
N ALA A 255 -6.01 -5.54 -9.66
CA ALA A 255 -6.62 -4.23 -9.73
C ALA A 255 -6.71 -3.52 -8.37
N ARG A 256 -7.10 -4.26 -7.31
CA ARG A 256 -7.30 -3.67 -5.98
C ARG A 256 -6.00 -3.13 -5.34
N ALA A 257 -4.82 -3.67 -5.65
CA ALA A 257 -3.55 -3.20 -5.07
C ALA A 257 -2.79 -2.25 -6.01
N ALA A 258 -2.87 -2.47 -7.32
CA ALA A 258 -2.11 -1.70 -8.32
C ALA A 258 -2.88 -0.49 -8.92
N GLU A 259 -4.21 -0.54 -9.02
CA GLU A 259 -5.01 0.54 -9.65
C GLU A 259 -5.23 1.76 -8.76
N ARG A 260 -4.98 1.67 -7.45
CA ARG A 260 -5.17 2.81 -6.55
C ARG A 260 -4.01 3.81 -6.58
N THR A 261 -2.85 3.48 -7.14
CA THR A 261 -1.69 4.39 -7.07
C THR A 261 -0.94 4.63 -8.38
N ALA A 262 -1.11 3.82 -9.44
CA ALA A 262 -0.34 4.04 -10.68
C ALA A 262 -1.17 4.04 -11.97
N GLY A 263 -2.23 3.22 -12.06
CA GLY A 263 -3.05 3.10 -13.28
C GLY A 263 -3.84 4.37 -13.66
N ARG A 264 -4.22 5.21 -12.68
CA ARG A 264 -4.95 6.47 -12.94
C ARG A 264 -4.07 7.66 -13.33
N TYR A 265 -2.78 7.68 -12.96
CA TYR A 265 -1.85 8.75 -13.35
C TYR A 265 -1.45 8.71 -14.83
N CYS A 266 -1.51 7.54 -15.46
CA CYS A 266 -1.34 7.43 -16.91
C CYS A 266 -2.53 8.06 -17.67
N ARG A 267 -3.70 8.15 -17.04
CA ARG A 267 -4.94 8.70 -17.62
C ARG A 267 -5.04 10.23 -17.48
N THR A 268 -4.28 10.84 -16.57
CA THR A 268 -4.30 12.29 -16.30
C THR A 268 -3.14 13.07 -16.93
N GLY A 269 -2.32 12.43 -17.78
CA GLY A 269 -1.30 13.14 -18.58
C GLY A 269 -0.12 13.71 -17.78
N ARG A 270 0.12 13.26 -16.54
CA ARG A 270 1.24 13.71 -15.71
C ARG A 270 2.55 12.96 -15.97
N VAL A 271 2.51 11.84 -16.69
CA VAL A 271 3.68 11.29 -17.36
C VAL A 271 3.73 11.96 -18.73
N PRO A 272 4.79 12.70 -19.08
CA PRO A 272 4.89 13.26 -20.42
C PRO A 272 4.95 12.09 -21.40
N VAL A 273 3.85 11.87 -22.12
CA VAL A 273 3.91 11.16 -23.39
C VAL A 273 4.67 12.10 -24.30
N VAL A 274 5.98 11.87 -24.43
CA VAL A 274 6.82 12.63 -25.37
C VAL A 274 6.12 12.60 -26.71
N GLY A 275 5.73 13.79 -27.17
CA GLY A 275 4.99 13.97 -28.39
C GLY A 275 5.70 13.28 -29.54
N VAL A 276 4.96 12.44 -30.24
CA VAL A 276 5.25 12.10 -31.63
C VAL A 276 5.48 13.43 -32.35
N PRO A 277 6.63 13.64 -33.04
CA PRO A 277 6.89 14.91 -33.71
C PRO A 277 5.80 15.10 -34.79
N GLN A 278 4.91 16.07 -34.55
CA GLN A 278 4.01 16.57 -35.58
C GLN A 278 4.89 17.24 -36.63
N GLY A 279 4.98 16.61 -37.81
CA GLY A 279 5.77 17.11 -38.92
C GLY A 279 5.34 18.51 -39.35
N GLY A 280 6.34 19.33 -39.67
CA GLY A 280 6.23 20.37 -40.69
C GLY A 280 5.68 21.73 -40.25
N ARG A 281 6.58 22.64 -39.88
CA ARG A 281 6.61 23.99 -40.48
C ARG A 281 8.06 24.36 -40.76
N GLY A 282 8.35 24.65 -42.03
CA GLY A 282 9.67 25.00 -42.54
C GLY A 282 10.22 26.31 -41.95
N PRO A 283 11.53 26.58 -42.17
CA PRO A 283 12.18 27.74 -41.59
C PRO A 283 11.64 29.04 -42.21
N PRO A 284 11.61 30.15 -41.46
CA PRO A 284 11.26 31.45 -42.02
C PRO A 284 12.37 31.87 -43.00
N VAL A 285 11.99 32.00 -44.26
CA VAL A 285 12.78 32.61 -45.32
C VAL A 285 12.95 34.10 -44.99
N GLY A 286 14.20 34.56 -44.97
CA GLY A 286 14.53 35.98 -44.87
C GLY A 286 14.02 36.76 -46.08
N GLY A 287 13.37 37.89 -45.81
CA GLY A 287 12.96 38.87 -46.81
C GLY A 287 13.47 40.25 -46.41
N ARG A 288 14.27 40.84 -47.31
CA ARG A 288 14.72 42.23 -47.29
C ARG A 288 13.54 43.20 -47.47
N GLY A 289 13.76 44.45 -47.05
CA GLY A 289 12.75 45.47 -46.79
C GLY A 289 12.13 46.22 -47.98
N ALA A 290 11.30 47.21 -47.62
CA ALA A 290 10.99 48.44 -48.35
C ALA A 290 10.16 49.38 -47.46
N ALA A 291 10.38 50.69 -47.67
CA ALA A 291 9.82 51.89 -47.04
C ALA A 291 10.49 52.34 -45.73
#